data_AF-A0AAW1PDS0-F1
#
_entry.id   AF-A0AAW1PDS0-F1
#
_cell.length_a   1.000
_cell.length_b   1.000
_cell.length_c   1.000
_cell.angle_alpha   90.00
_cell.angle_beta   90.00
_cell.angle_gamma   90.00
#
_symmetry.space_group_name_H-M   'P 1'
#
loop_
_entity.id
_entity.type
_entity.pdbx_description
1 polymer ?
#
loop_
_entity_poly.entity_id
_entity_poly.type
_entity_poly.pdbx_seq_one_letter_code
_entity_poly.pdbx_strand_id
1 'polypeptide(L)'
;MVELGTLCLAGLKDDTFTLTIGNHLLEGKLVHLKRPFVVLQKEQQPASVTSTGVAYKGLGIIRSKLQFKNRPKPLISKPGSVTHA
;
A
#
# COMPACT_ATOMS: atom_id res chain seq x y z
N MET A 1 1.53 -17.81 -1.45
CA MET A 1 1.56 -16.33 -1.46
C MET A 1 0.70 -15.90 -2.64
N VAL A 2 -0.42 -15.22 -2.41
CA VAL A 2 -1.33 -14.83 -3.49
C VAL A 2 -0.88 -13.47 -4.01
N GLU A 3 -0.59 -13.39 -5.30
CA GLU A 3 -0.35 -12.11 -5.97
C GLU A 3 -1.69 -11.44 -6.25
N LEU A 4 -1.93 -10.29 -5.61
CA LEU A 4 -3.19 -9.55 -5.76
C LEU A 4 -3.14 -8.54 -6.92
N GLY A 5 -1.94 -8.18 -7.39
CA GLY A 5 -1.77 -7.15 -8.41
C GLY A 5 -0.37 -6.56 -8.44
N THR A 6 -0.16 -5.62 -9.35
CA THR A 6 1.13 -4.99 -9.61
C THR A 6 1.04 -3.50 -9.33
N LEU A 7 1.97 -2.97 -8.52
CA LEU A 7 2.17 -1.55 -8.30
C LEU A 7 3.40 -1.09 -9.08
N CYS A 8 3.20 -0.16 -10.01
CA CYS A 8 4.27 0.42 -10.82
C CYS A 8 4.37 1.93 -10.58
N LEU A 9 5.59 2.46 -10.65
CA LEU A 9 5.84 3.87 -10.79
C LEU A 9 5.64 4.24 -12.27
N ALA A 10 4.66 5.09 -12.56
CA ALA A 10 4.30 5.45 -13.93
C ALA A 10 5.14 6.64 -14.45
N GLY A 11 5.56 7.53 -13.55
CA GLY A 11 6.41 8.67 -13.89
C GLY A 11 7.20 9.17 -12.70
N LEU A 12 8.54 9.05 -12.77
CA LEU A 12 9.50 9.51 -11.75
C LEU A 12 9.42 11.01 -11.47
N LYS A 13 8.95 11.81 -12.45
CA LYS A 13 8.96 13.28 -12.37
C LYS A 13 7.72 13.86 -11.70
N ASP A 14 6.61 13.13 -11.72
CA ASP A 14 5.29 13.62 -11.31
C ASP A 14 4.74 12.85 -10.08
N ASP A 15 5.55 11.97 -9.47
CA ASP A 15 5.15 11.07 -8.39
C ASP A 15 3.84 10.31 -8.69
N THR A 16 3.69 9.87 -9.95
CA THR A 16 2.51 9.14 -10.42
C THR A 16 2.71 7.63 -10.38
N PHE A 17 1.68 6.91 -9.96
CA PHE A 17 1.71 5.47 -9.75
C PHE A 17 0.51 4.81 -10.42
N THR A 18 0.69 3.58 -10.87
CA THR A 18 -0.39 2.73 -11.36
C THR A 18 -0.48 1.47 -10.53
N LEU A 19 -1.69 1.09 -10.16
CA LEU A 19 -1.99 -0.17 -9.48
C LEU A 19 -2.92 -0.99 -10.36
N THR A 20 -2.48 -2.19 -10.74
CA THR A 20 -3.26 -3.14 -11.53
C THR A 20 -3.75 -4.27 -10.64
N ILE A 21 -5.07 -4.45 -10.53
CA ILE A 21 -5.71 -5.55 -9.78
C ILE A 21 -6.72 -6.21 -10.71
N GLY A 22 -6.49 -7.47 -11.08
CA GLY A 22 -7.31 -8.14 -12.09
C GLY A 22 -7.35 -7.35 -13.41
N ASN A 23 -8.55 -6.95 -13.84
CA ASN A 23 -8.76 -6.15 -15.07
C ASN A 23 -8.95 -4.65 -14.78
N HIS A 24 -8.55 -4.19 -13.59
CA HIS A 24 -8.68 -2.81 -13.18
C HIS A 24 -7.32 -2.12 -13.13
N LEU A 25 -7.22 -1.00 -13.83
CA LEU A 25 -6.12 -0.06 -13.73
C LEU A 25 -6.54 1.13 -12.87
N LEU A 26 -5.79 1.38 -11.80
CA LEU A 26 -5.96 2.56 -10.96
C LEU A 26 -4.76 3.48 -11.14
N GLU A 27 -5.02 4.74 -11.49
CA GLU A 27 -4.02 5.79 -11.49
C GLU A 27 -4.06 6.53 -10.15
N GLY A 28 -2.89 6.71 -9.58
CA GLY A 28 -2.70 7.35 -8.29
C GLY A 28 -1.48 8.24 -8.27
N LYS A 29 -1.31 8.92 -7.14
CA LYS A 29 -0.18 9.81 -6.90
C LYS A 29 0.32 9.69 -5.48
N LEU A 30 1.58 10.04 -5.25
CA LEU A 30 2.10 10.25 -3.90
C LEU A 30 1.50 11.54 -3.34
N VAL A 31 0.99 11.47 -2.11
CA VAL A 31 0.39 12.60 -1.42
C VAL A 31 1.00 12.72 -0.03
N HIS A 32 1.55 13.89 0.28
CA HIS A 32 2.00 14.20 1.63
C HIS A 32 0.82 14.40 2.58
N LEU A 33 0.91 13.83 3.78
CA LEU A 33 -0.11 13.92 4.80
C LEU A 33 0.07 15.18 5.64
N LYS A 34 -0.95 16.04 5.69
CA LYS A 34 -0.97 17.21 6.59
C LYS A 34 -0.84 16.81 8.07
N ARG A 35 -1.30 15.61 8.42
CA ARG A 35 -1.22 15.01 9.75
C ARG A 35 -0.65 13.60 9.61
N PRO A 36 0.64 13.39 9.88
CA PRO A 36 1.27 12.08 9.81
C PRO A 36 0.66 11.07 10.80
N PHE A 37 0.76 9.78 10.49
CA PHE A 37 0.31 8.70 11.36
C PHE A 37 1.49 7.97 11.99
N VAL A 38 1.39 7.61 13.26
CA VAL A 38 2.33 6.68 13.90
C VAL A 38 1.81 5.25 13.70
N VAL A 39 2.69 4.34 13.29
CA VAL A 39 2.40 2.91 13.26
C VAL A 39 2.72 2.34 14.63
N LEU A 40 1.70 1.82 15.31
CA LEU A 40 1.83 1.19 16.63
C LEU A 40 1.57 -0.31 16.51
N GLN A 41 2.46 -1.11 17.08
CA GLN A 41 2.26 -2.54 17.24
C GLN A 41 1.89 -2.81 18.70
N LYS A 42 0.74 -3.46 18.92
CA LYS A 42 0.38 -3.93 20.25
C LYS A 42 1.37 -5.03 20.67
N GLU A 43 1.95 -4.90 21.85
CA GLU A 43 2.80 -5.96 22.39
C GLU A 43 1.92 -7.12 22.84
N GLN A 44 2.31 -8.34 22.45
CA GLN A 44 1.68 -9.53 23.00
C GLN A 44 2.24 -9.77 24.39
N GLN A 45 1.37 -9.67 25.39
CA GLN A 45 1.74 -10.00 26.76
C GLN A 45 1.71 -11.51 26.91
N PRO A 46 2.75 -12.14 27.49
CA PRO A 46 2.71 -13.57 27.76
C PRO A 46 1.53 -13.89 28.68
N ALA A 47 0.82 -14.99 28.40
CA ALA A 47 -0.41 -15.36 29.10
C ALA A 47 -0.24 -15.60 30.61
N SER A 48 1.00 -15.63 31.11
CA SER A 48 1.35 -15.88 32.52
C SER A 48 1.39 -14.62 33.40
N VAL A 49 1.25 -13.41 32.85
CA VAL A 49 1.25 -12.17 33.63
C VAL A 49 -0.16 -11.60 33.76
N THR A 50 -0.69 -11.57 34.98
CA THR A 50 -1.96 -10.94 35.39
C THR A 50 -1.91 -9.40 35.37
N SER A 51 -1.08 -8.81 34.51
CA SER A 51 -1.00 -7.37 34.34
C SER A 51 -2.12 -6.89 33.42
N THR A 52 -2.96 -5.98 33.89
CA THR A 52 -4.04 -5.35 33.11
C THR A 52 -3.56 -4.28 32.12
N GLY A 53 -2.24 -4.09 32.00
CA GLY A 53 -1.63 -3.03 31.21
C GLY A 53 -1.46 -3.42 29.74
N VAL A 54 -1.94 -2.57 28.84
CA VAL A 54 -1.71 -2.70 27.39
C VAL A 54 -0.51 -1.84 26.98
N ALA A 55 0.51 -2.48 26.41
CA ALA A 55 1.68 -1.79 25.86
C ALA A 55 1.63 -1.75 24.32
N TYR A 56 2.19 -0.68 23.76
CA TYR A 56 2.33 -0.47 22.32
C TYR A 56 3.75 -0.04 21.98
N LYS A 57 4.31 -0.65 20.94
CA LYS A 57 5.61 -0.32 20.37
C LYS A 57 5.45 0.55 19.12
N GLY A 58 6.15 1.68 19.08
CA GLY A 58 6.22 2.53 17.87
C GLY A 58 7.10 1.90 16.80
N LEU A 59 6.58 1.70 15.60
CA LEU A 59 7.31 1.12 14.47
C LEU A 59 7.81 2.16 13.46
N GLY A 60 7.10 3.28 13.32
CA GLY A 60 7.47 4.32 12.37
C GLY A 60 6.38 5.38 12.18
N ILE A 61 6.66 6.36 11.32
CA ILE A 61 5.74 7.45 11.00
C ILE A 61 5.44 7.45 9.50
N ILE A 62 4.17 7.30 9.14
CA ILE A 62 3.68 7.44 7.77
C ILE A 62 3.46 8.93 7.51
N ARG A 63 4.26 9.49 6.60
CA ARG A 63 4.18 10.92 6.20
C ARG A 63 3.56 11.13 4.83
N SER A 64 3.51 10.09 4.00
CA SER A 64 2.95 10.16 2.64
C SER A 64 2.16 8.90 2.35
N LYS A 65 1.20 8.99 1.44
CA LYS A 65 0.41 7.84 0.95
C LYS A 65 0.34 7.84 -0.57
N LEU A 66 0.19 6.65 -1.14
CA LEU A 66 -0.29 6.51 -2.51
C LEU A 66 -1.81 6.64 -2.51
N GLN A 67 -2.34 7.60 -3.26
CA GLN A 67 -3.77 7.86 -3.33
C GLN A 67 -4.32 7.59 -4.72
N PHE A 68 -5.13 6.54 -4.84
CA PHE A 68 -5.92 6.17 -6.02
C PHE A 68 -7.35 6.66 -5.81
N LYS A 69 -7.62 7.93 -6.12
CA LYS A 69 -8.94 8.57 -5.86
C LYS A 69 -9.90 8.51 -7.05
N ASN A 70 -9.40 8.17 -8.22
CA ASN A 70 -10.18 8.13 -9.46
C ASN A 70 -10.78 6.73 -9.65
N ARG A 71 -11.88 6.65 -10.42
CA ARG A 71 -12.54 5.39 -10.74
C ARG A 71 -11.57 4.43 -11.45
N PRO A 72 -11.54 3.13 -11.09
CA PRO A 72 -10.75 2.14 -11.82
C PRO A 72 -11.13 2.11 -13.30
N LYS A 73 -10.12 2.16 -14.17
CA LYS A 73 -10.28 2.03 -15.62
C LYS A 73 -10.23 0.56 -16.01
N PRO A 74 -11.03 0.12 -16.99
CA PRO A 74 -10.92 -1.23 -17.53
C PRO A 74 -9.57 -1.37 -18.25
N LEU A 75 -8.88 -2.49 -18.01
CA LEU A 75 -7.68 -2.86 -18.73
C LEU A 75 -8.08 -3.84 -19.84
N ILE A 76 -8.13 -3.33 -21.08
CA ILE A 76 -8.63 -4.09 -22.24
C ILE A 76 -7.60 -5.15 -22.70
N SER A 77 -6.32 -4.98 -22.36
CA SER A 77 -5.28 -6.01 -22.55
C SER A 77 -4.25 -5.95 -21.41
N LYS A 78 -3.78 -7.11 -20.94
CA LYS A 78 -2.69 -7.19 -19.96
C LYS A 78 -1.39 -6.69 -20.62
N PRO A 79 -0.68 -5.70 -20.06
CA PRO A 79 0.67 -5.39 -20.52
C PRO A 79 1.59 -6.54 -20.09
N GLY A 80 1.91 -7.43 -21.03
CA GLY A 80 2.98 -8.42 -20.88
C GLY A 80 2.55 -9.88 -20.65
N SER A 81 2.01 -10.53 -21.68
CA SER A 81 2.38 -11.93 -21.95
C SER A 81 3.53 -11.90 -22.96
N VAL A 82 4.73 -11.56 -22.52
CA VAL A 82 5.94 -11.76 -23.33
C VAL A 82 6.35 -13.22 -23.12
N THR A 83 5.97 -14.08 -24.05
CA THR A 83 6.49 -15.43 -24.18
C THR A 83 7.99 -15.33 -24.46
N HIS A 84 8.84 -15.77 -23.54
CA HIS A 84 10.22 -16.10 -23.89
C HIS A 84 10.18 -17.36 -24.75
N ALA A 85 10.46 -17.19 -26.05
CA ALA A 85 10.81 -18.27 -26.96
C ALA A 85 12.19 -18.83 -26.63
#